data_AF-A0A7C3AGD2-F1
#
_entry.id   AF-A0A7C3AGD2-F1
#
_cell.length_a   1.000
_cell.length_b   1.000
_cell.length_c   1.000
_cell.angle_alpha   90.00
_cell.angle_beta   90.00
_cell.angle_gamma   90.00
#
_symmetry.space_group_name_H-M   'P 1'
#
loop_
_entity.id
_entity.type
_entity.pdbx_description
1 polymer ?
#
loop_
_entity_poly.entity_id
_entity_poly.type
_entity_poly.pdbx_seq_one_letter_code
_entity_poly.pdbx_strand_id
1 'polypeptide(L)'
;MKLDRNLKMGMIGGGPGAFIGEVHRKAARMDGGIELVAGAFDIDPKKSQQMGRQLNLDPKRVYNTYKDMIAGEKALPEGERIDFVS
;
A
#
# COMPACT_ATOMS: atom_id res chain seq x y z
N MET A 1 -17.07 10.06 9.57
CA MET A 1 -16.36 11.29 9.14
C MET A 1 -16.11 11.15 7.65
N LYS A 2 -16.65 12.02 6.80
CA LYS A 2 -16.41 11.98 5.36
C LYS A 2 -15.17 12.85 5.12
N LEU A 3 -14.10 12.27 4.61
CA LEU A 3 -12.89 13.03 4.26
C LEU A 3 -13.09 13.62 2.87
N ASP A 4 -12.73 14.89 2.67
CA ASP A 4 -12.78 15.57 1.37
C ASP A 4 -11.59 15.18 0.46
N ARG A 5 -11.18 13.91 0.53
CA ARG A 5 -10.11 13.30 -0.25
C ARG A 5 -10.28 11.78 -0.32
N ASN A 6 -9.59 11.14 -1.26
CA ASN A 6 -9.49 9.69 -1.31
C ASN A 6 -8.79 9.14 -0.05
N LEU A 7 -9.24 7.95 0.38
CA LEU A 7 -8.60 7.20 1.46
C LEU A 7 -7.30 6.57 0.96
N LYS A 8 -6.24 6.77 1.73
CA LYS A 8 -4.90 6.25 1.43
C LYS A 8 -4.79 4.85 2.03
N MET A 9 -4.61 3.86 1.16
CA MET A 9 -4.47 2.47 1.51
C MET A 9 -2.98 2.07 1.53
N GLY A 10 -2.59 1.35 2.57
CA GLY A 10 -1.41 0.50 2.58
C GLY A 10 -1.78 -0.96 2.31
N MET A 11 -0.82 -1.77 1.87
CA MET A 11 -1.06 -3.21 1.64
C MET A 11 0.07 -4.07 2.20
N ILE A 12 -0.28 -5.14 2.92
CA ILE A 12 0.66 -6.14 3.41
C ILE A 12 0.43 -7.45 2.66
N GLY A 13 1.46 -7.94 1.97
CA GLY A 13 1.36 -9.09 1.07
C GLY A 13 0.84 -8.72 -0.33
N GLY A 14 0.40 -9.72 -1.10
CA GLY A 14 -0.10 -9.52 -2.46
C GLY A 14 0.96 -9.12 -3.49
N GLY A 15 2.20 -9.57 -3.28
CA GLY A 15 3.36 -9.43 -4.17
C GLY A 15 3.23 -10.16 -5.51
N PRO A 16 4.33 -10.22 -6.29
CA PRO A 16 4.30 -10.70 -7.67
C PRO A 16 3.72 -12.11 -7.79
N GLY A 17 2.75 -12.28 -8.71
CA GLY A 17 2.06 -13.56 -8.93
C GLY A 17 0.91 -13.87 -7.97
N ALA A 18 0.64 -13.03 -6.96
CA ALA A 18 -0.47 -13.26 -6.04
C ALA A 18 -1.82 -12.82 -6.64
N PHE A 19 -2.70 -13.79 -6.92
CA PHE A 19 -4.06 -13.55 -7.42
C PHE A 19 -4.89 -12.68 -6.47
N ILE A 20 -4.91 -13.04 -5.18
CA ILE A 20 -5.72 -12.34 -4.17
C ILE A 20 -5.26 -10.88 -4.00
N GLY A 21 -3.97 -10.61 -4.15
CA GLY A 21 -3.47 -9.24 -4.05
C GLY A 21 -4.02 -8.33 -5.15
N GLU A 22 -4.16 -8.84 -6.37
CA GLU A 22 -4.78 -8.10 -7.47
C GLU A 22 -6.28 -7.87 -7.24
N VAL A 23 -7.00 -8.88 -6.74
CA VAL A 23 -8.43 -8.78 -6.41
C VAL A 23 -8.66 -7.69 -5.36
N HIS A 24 -7.88 -7.67 -4.27
CA HIS A 24 -8.00 -6.63 -3.23
C HIS A 24 -7.77 -5.22 -3.79
N ARG A 25 -6.71 -5.03 -4.60
CA ARG A 25 -6.40 -3.72 -5.21
C ARG A 25 -7.48 -3.27 -6.20
N LYS A 26 -8.11 -4.20 -6.93
CA LYS A 26 -9.22 -3.88 -7.83
C LYS A 26 -10.49 -3.52 -7.06
N ALA A 27 -10.86 -4.35 -6.07
CA ALA A 27 -12.04 -4.13 -5.25
C ALA A 27 -11.96 -2.81 -4.47
N ALA A 28 -10.82 -2.53 -3.82
CA ALA A 28 -10.63 -1.30 -3.06
C ALA A 28 -10.83 -0.04 -3.92
N ARG A 29 -10.41 -0.06 -5.18
CA ARG A 29 -10.48 1.11 -6.08
C ARG A 29 -11.78 1.18 -6.90
N MET A 30 -12.67 0.21 -6.76
CA MET A 30 -13.85 0.05 -7.63
C MET A 30 -14.76 1.29 -7.60
N ASP A 31 -14.97 1.86 -6.42
CA ASP A 31 -15.83 3.04 -6.23
C ASP A 31 -15.06 4.38 -6.34
N GLY A 32 -13.78 4.34 -6.72
CA GLY A 32 -12.94 5.52 -6.94
C GLY A 32 -12.50 6.29 -5.69
N GLY A 33 -12.88 5.85 -4.48
CA GLY A 33 -12.60 6.55 -3.23
C GLY A 33 -11.30 6.15 -2.51
N ILE A 34 -10.49 5.26 -3.08
CA ILE A 34 -9.28 4.71 -2.45
C ILE A 34 -8.08 4.82 -3.38
N GLU A 35 -6.94 5.18 -2.81
CA GLU A 35 -5.64 5.21 -3.47
C GLU A 35 -4.66 4.29 -2.74
N LEU A 36 -4.02 3.37 -3.46
CA LEU A 36 -2.91 2.59 -2.91
C LEU A 36 -1.64 3.45 -2.93
N VAL A 37 -1.05 3.73 -1.77
CA VAL A 37 0.08 4.66 -1.66
C VAL A 37 1.34 4.04 -1.02
N ALA A 38 1.20 2.91 -0.33
CA ALA A 38 2.29 2.24 0.37
C ALA A 38 2.10 0.72 0.38
N GLY A 39 3.19 -0.03 0.60
CA GLY A 39 3.04 -1.47 0.83
C GLY A 39 4.32 -2.20 1.24
N ALA A 40 4.12 -3.38 1.82
CA ALA A 40 5.13 -4.40 2.09
C ALA A 40 4.63 -5.71 1.47
N PHE A 41 4.98 -5.96 0.21
CA PHE A 41 4.25 -6.91 -0.63
C PHE A 41 4.73 -8.36 -0.53
N ASP A 42 5.95 -8.58 -0.06
CA ASP A 42 6.58 -9.90 0.02
C ASP A 42 7.60 -9.93 1.16
N ILE A 43 7.90 -11.13 1.68
CA ILE A 43 8.97 -11.35 2.65
C ILE A 43 10.35 -11.19 2.01
N ASP A 44 10.47 -11.44 0.69
CA ASP A 44 11.66 -11.11 -0.09
C ASP A 44 11.63 -9.61 -0.47
N PRO A 45 12.55 -8.79 0.06
CA PRO A 45 12.62 -7.35 -0.24
C PRO A 45 12.68 -7.07 -1.75
N LYS A 46 13.34 -7.92 -2.55
CA LYS A 46 13.44 -7.71 -3.99
C LYS A 46 12.08 -7.84 -4.68
N LYS A 47 11.28 -8.82 -4.26
CA LYS A 47 9.91 -8.99 -4.77
C LYS A 47 8.97 -7.89 -4.29
N SER A 48 9.13 -7.42 -3.05
CA SER A 48 8.39 -6.26 -2.55
C SER A 48 8.67 -5.02 -3.41
N GLN A 49 9.95 -4.72 -3.65
CA GLN A 49 10.36 -3.61 -4.52
C GLN A 49 9.90 -3.78 -5.97
N GLN A 50 9.94 -5.01 -6.51
CA GLN A 50 9.40 -5.30 -7.83
C GLN A 50 7.92 -4.97 -7.92
N MET A 51 7.10 -5.41 -6.97
CA MET A 51 5.67 -5.12 -6.96
C MET A 51 5.41 -3.62 -6.81
N GLY A 52 6.13 -2.93 -5.93
CA GLY A 52 6.05 -1.48 -5.79
C GLY A 52 6.28 -0.73 -7.12
N ARG A 53 7.27 -1.16 -7.90
CA ARG A 53 7.53 -0.63 -9.25
C ARG A 53 6.40 -0.94 -10.23
N GLN A 54 5.91 -2.17 -10.25
CA GLN A 54 4.79 -2.57 -11.12
C GLN A 54 3.50 -1.79 -10.83
N LEU A 55 3.30 -1.40 -9.57
CA LEU A 55 2.17 -0.61 -9.11
C LEU A 55 2.41 0.91 -9.18
N ASN A 56 3.57 1.34 -9.69
CA ASN A 56 3.98 2.75 -9.78
C ASN A 56 3.90 3.51 -8.44
N LEU A 57 4.32 2.88 -7.34
CA LEU A 57 4.37 3.50 -6.03
C LEU A 57 5.67 4.27 -5.82
N ASP A 58 5.65 5.27 -4.94
CA ASP A 58 6.87 5.93 -4.45
C ASP A 58 7.78 4.86 -3.82
N PRO A 59 9.03 4.67 -4.32
CA PRO A 59 9.96 3.70 -3.76
C PRO A 59 10.23 3.89 -2.26
N LYS A 60 10.07 5.11 -1.72
CA LYS A 60 10.22 5.38 -0.28
C LYS A 60 9.10 4.80 0.57
N ARG A 61 7.96 4.47 -0.04
CA ARG A 61 6.77 3.88 0.61
C ARG A 61 6.58 2.41 0.25
N VAL A 62 7.61 1.79 -0.32
CA VAL A 62 7.70 0.35 -0.54
C VAL A 62 8.66 -0.22 0.48
N TYR A 63 8.12 -0.94 1.45
CA TYR A 63 8.82 -1.40 2.63
C TYR A 63 9.21 -2.88 2.51
N ASN A 64 10.24 -3.26 3.27
CA ASN A 64 10.72 -4.65 3.33
C ASN A 64 9.91 -5.49 4.32
N THR A 65 9.39 -4.87 5.37
CA THR A 65 8.54 -5.53 6.36
C THR A 65 7.32 -4.67 6.68
N TYR A 66 6.24 -5.31 7.11
CA TYR A 66 5.05 -4.58 7.55
C TYR A 66 5.31 -3.73 8.79
N LYS A 67 6.28 -4.12 9.64
CA LYS A 67 6.66 -3.35 10.84
C LYS A 67 7.30 -2.02 10.44
N ASP A 68 8.20 -2.05 9.46
CA ASP A 68 8.82 -0.84 8.91
C ASP A 68 7.78 0.05 8.23
N MET A 69 6.82 -0.55 7.52
CA MET A 69 5.70 0.17 6.91
C MET A 69 4.88 0.90 7.97
N ILE A 70 4.43 0.20 9.01
CA ILE A 70 3.62 0.81 10.08
C ILE A 70 4.41 1.92 10.77
N ALA A 71 5.69 1.70 11.08
CA ALA A 71 6.52 2.71 11.73
C ALA A 71 6.73 3.94 10.84
N GLY A 72 7.07 3.75 9.56
CA GLY A 72 7.31 4.81 8.60
C GLY A 72 6.06 5.63 8.31
N GLU A 73 4.94 4.97 8.04
CA GLU A 73 3.65 5.62 7.78
C GLU A 73 3.13 6.35 9.02
N LYS A 74 3.30 5.79 10.23
CA LYS A 74 2.89 6.48 11.46
C LYS A 74 3.67 7.78 11.70
N ALA A 75 4.91 7.87 11.21
CA ALA A 75 5.75 9.05 11.33
C ALA A 75 5.42 10.17 10.33
N LEU A 76 4.64 9.88 9.27
CA LEU A 76 4.20 10.89 8.32
C LEU A 76 3.06 11.76 8.91
N PRO A 77 2.93 13.02 8.47
CA PRO A 77 1.83 13.89 8.89
C PRO A 77 0.45 13.27 8.69
N GLU A 78 -0.49 13.68 9.54
CA GLU A 78 -1.90 13.34 9.36
C GLU A 78 -2.39 13.91 8.01
N GLY A 79 -3.02 13.06 7.20
CA GLY A 79 -3.38 13.38 5.82
C GLY A 79 -2.37 12.92 4.78
N GLU A 80 -1.10 12.65 5.12
CA GLU A 80 -0.09 12.08 4.20
C GLU A 80 0.07 10.56 4.34
N ARG A 81 0.02 10.07 5.58
CA ARG A 81 0.09 8.65 5.91
C ARG A 81 -1.10 7.85 5.39
N ILE A 82 -0.96 6.52 5.36
CA ILE A 82 -2.08 5.60 5.13
C ILE A 82 -3.17 5.79 6.19
N ASP A 83 -4.43 5.70 5.75
CA ASP A 83 -5.61 5.72 6.58
C ASP A 83 -5.99 4.31 7.06
N PHE A 84 -5.70 3.29 6.24
CA PHE A 84 -5.97 1.89 6.56
C PHE A 84 -5.02 0.93 5.83
N VAL A 85 -5.06 -0.34 6.22
CA VAL A 85 -4.27 -1.42 5.60
C VAL A 85 -5.17 -2.57 5.17
N SER A 86 -4.86 -3.16 4.01
CA SER A 86 -5.45 -4.43 3.54
C SER A 86 -4.42 -5.56 3.51
#